data_AF-A0A9E3ESC9-F1
#
_entry.id   AF-A0A9E3ESC9-F1
#
_cell.length_a   1.000
_cell.length_b   1.000
_cell.length_c   1.000
_cell.angle_alpha   90.00
_cell.angle_beta   90.00
_cell.angle_gamma   90.00
#
_symmetry.space_group_name_H-M   'P 1'
#
loop_
_entity.id
_entity.type
_entity.pdbx_description
1 polymer ?
#
loop_
_entity_poly.entity_id
_entity_poly.type
_entity_poly.pdbx_seq_one_letter_code
_entity_poly.pdbx_strand_id
1 'polypeptide(L)'
;MTSTEPSSDAASTALCAALTTEHAVIYGYGIVSAHCQPDVNNLVTSALNQHRGRRDQVIAMLASRSVTAPVAAAGYQLPMPVNNATDAARLAVRMEKDTEAAWRAVVEQTQDPTDRRFGVTALSQSAVLAARWKQVLGDWPITTAFPGAD
;
A
#
# COMPACT_ATOMS: atom_id res chain seq x y z
N MET A 1 -7.29 20.24 28.60
CA MET A 1 -7.05 19.11 27.68
C MET A 1 -6.91 19.71 26.30
N THR A 2 -5.68 20.01 25.87
CA THR A 2 -5.42 20.52 24.51
C THR A 2 -5.41 19.32 23.57
N SER A 3 -6.48 19.13 22.81
CA SER A 3 -6.49 18.22 21.67
C SER A 3 -5.41 18.68 20.70
N THR A 4 -4.37 17.87 20.52
CA THR A 4 -3.41 18.07 19.43
C THR A 4 -4.17 17.75 18.14
N GLU A 5 -4.72 18.78 17.50
CA GLU A 5 -5.28 18.62 16.16
C GLU A 5 -4.15 18.34 15.18
N PRO A 6 -4.33 17.41 14.22
CA PRO A 6 -3.30 17.14 13.23
C PRO A 6 -3.09 18.36 12.35
N SER A 7 -1.83 18.79 12.23
CA SER A 7 -1.42 19.92 11.39
C SER A 7 -1.38 19.51 9.91
N SER A 8 -1.49 20.49 9.00
CA SER A 8 -1.32 20.26 7.55
C SER A 8 0.02 19.61 7.19
N ASP A 9 1.04 19.84 8.02
CA ASP A 9 2.36 19.23 7.92
C ASP A 9 2.35 17.73 8.26
N ALA A 10 1.60 17.32 9.29
CA ALA A 10 1.41 15.91 9.65
C ALA A 10 0.69 15.14 8.54
N ALA A 11 -0.35 15.73 7.94
CA ALA A 11 -1.06 15.13 6.82
C ALA A 11 -0.16 14.95 5.58
N SER A 12 0.66 15.96 5.27
CA SER A 12 1.61 15.89 4.14
C SER A 12 2.74 14.88 4.40
N THR A 13 3.24 14.80 5.63
CA THR A 13 4.22 13.80 6.06
C THR A 13 3.68 12.38 5.92
N ALA A 14 2.45 12.13 6.37
CA ALA A 14 1.80 10.83 6.21
C ALA A 14 1.60 10.46 4.74
N LEU A 15 1.24 11.43 3.89
CA LEU A 15 1.08 11.21 2.45
C LEU A 15 2.43 10.91 1.76
N CYS A 16 3.51 11.58 2.15
CA CYS A 16 4.87 11.26 1.69
C CYS A 16 5.33 9.86 2.14
N ALA A 17 5.01 9.46 3.37
CA ALA A 17 5.29 8.12 3.87
C ALA A 17 4.51 7.06 3.06
N ALA A 18 3.23 7.30 2.79
CA ALA A 18 2.42 6.44 1.94
C ALA A 18 2.99 6.33 0.51
N LEU A 19 3.43 7.45 -0.09
CA LEU A 19 4.08 7.41 -1.41
C LEU A 19 5.36 6.57 -1.42
N THR A 20 6.16 6.66 -0.36
CA THR A 20 7.38 5.85 -0.21
C THR A 20 7.03 4.35 -0.16
N THR A 21 5.96 3.99 0.56
CA THR A 21 5.44 2.63 0.58
C THR A 21 4.95 2.19 -0.80
N GLU A 22 4.21 3.04 -1.53
CA GLU A 22 3.76 2.72 -2.90
C GLU A 22 4.94 2.45 -3.85
N HIS A 23 6.03 3.22 -3.75
CA HIS A 23 7.25 2.94 -4.52
C HIS A 23 7.86 1.58 -4.18
N ALA A 24 7.97 1.25 -2.89
CA ALA A 24 8.50 -0.03 -2.45
C ALA A 24 7.62 -1.20 -2.91
N VAL A 25 6.29 -1.07 -2.86
CA VAL A 25 5.36 -2.11 -3.29
C VAL A 25 5.35 -2.31 -4.80
N ILE A 26 5.44 -1.24 -5.60
CA ILE A 26 5.58 -1.36 -7.07
C ILE A 26 6.87 -2.12 -7.42
N TYR A 27 7.97 -1.82 -6.72
CA TYR A 27 9.22 -2.56 -6.90
C TYR A 27 9.07 -4.04 -6.50
N GLY A 28 8.50 -4.30 -5.31
CA GLY A 28 8.32 -5.65 -4.79
C GLY A 28 7.39 -6.51 -5.66
N TYR A 29 6.35 -5.93 -6.27
CA TYR A 29 5.51 -6.65 -7.23
C TYR A 29 6.27 -7.06 -8.51
N GLY A 30 7.35 -6.37 -8.87
CA GLY A 30 8.26 -6.84 -9.92
C GLY A 30 8.92 -8.17 -9.55
N ILE A 31 9.31 -8.33 -8.29
CA ILE A 31 9.86 -9.59 -7.75
C ILE A 31 8.76 -10.65 -7.66
N VAL A 32 7.57 -10.29 -7.17
CA VAL A 32 6.42 -11.21 -7.13
C VAL A 32 6.12 -11.76 -8.52
N SER A 33 6.08 -10.88 -9.54
CA SER A 33 5.86 -11.27 -10.94
C SER A 33 6.90 -12.23 -11.49
N ALA A 34 8.14 -12.15 -11.02
CA ALA A 34 9.24 -13.00 -11.50
C ALA A 34 9.17 -14.43 -10.92
N HIS A 35 8.54 -14.61 -9.76
CA HIS A 35 8.50 -15.88 -9.04
C HIS A 35 7.10 -16.52 -8.99
N CYS A 36 6.04 -15.80 -9.36
CA CYS A 36 4.68 -16.32 -9.32
C CYS A 36 4.38 -17.28 -10.49
N GLN A 37 3.36 -18.12 -10.29
CA GLN A 37 2.87 -18.99 -11.37
C GLN A 37 2.06 -18.19 -12.41
N PRO A 38 1.99 -18.65 -13.68
CA PRO A 38 1.33 -17.90 -14.75
C PRO A 38 -0.18 -17.65 -14.53
N ASP A 39 -0.84 -18.50 -13.75
CA ASP A 39 -2.26 -18.42 -13.41
C ASP A 39 -2.63 -17.17 -12.58
N VAL A 40 -1.68 -16.65 -11.79
CA VAL A 40 -1.87 -15.44 -10.97
C VAL A 40 -1.36 -14.16 -11.63
N ASN A 41 -0.88 -14.21 -12.88
CA ASN A 41 -0.37 -13.04 -13.60
C ASN A 41 -1.38 -11.90 -13.74
N ASN A 42 -2.68 -12.24 -13.87
CA ASN A 42 -3.74 -11.24 -13.92
C ASN A 42 -3.87 -10.47 -12.59
N LEU A 43 -3.69 -11.17 -11.46
CA LEU A 43 -3.71 -10.54 -10.13
C LEU A 43 -2.51 -9.61 -9.97
N VAL A 44 -1.31 -10.05 -10.35
CA VAL A 44 -0.08 -9.23 -10.32
C VAL A 44 -0.23 -7.98 -11.19
N THR A 45 -0.72 -8.13 -12.42
CA THR A 45 -0.91 -7.00 -13.34
C THR A 45 -1.94 -6.01 -12.81
N SER A 46 -3.06 -6.51 -12.26
CA SER A 46 -4.08 -5.67 -11.65
C SER A 46 -3.54 -4.90 -10.44
N ALA A 47 -2.73 -5.54 -9.60
CA ALA A 47 -2.13 -4.90 -8.44
C ALA A 47 -1.14 -3.81 -8.87
N LEU A 48 -0.23 -4.11 -9.80
CA LEU A 48 0.73 -3.15 -10.33
C LEU A 48 0.05 -1.91 -10.92
N ASN A 49 -1.01 -2.09 -11.71
CA ASN A 49 -1.75 -0.97 -12.29
C ASN A 49 -2.43 -0.12 -11.21
N GLN A 50 -2.99 -0.77 -10.18
CA GLN A 50 -3.63 -0.07 -9.07
C GLN A 50 -2.61 0.76 -8.28
N HIS A 51 -1.45 0.19 -7.90
CA HIS A 51 -0.41 0.91 -7.17
C HIS A 51 0.20 2.04 -7.99
N ARG A 52 0.46 1.83 -9.30
CA ARG A 52 0.97 2.89 -10.19
C ARG A 52 -0.02 4.05 -10.31
N GLY A 53 -1.30 3.75 -10.55
CA GLY A 53 -2.35 4.78 -10.61
C GLY A 53 -2.45 5.55 -9.30
N ARG A 54 -2.35 4.85 -8.16
CA ARG A 54 -2.38 5.48 -6.83
C ARG A 54 -1.15 6.37 -6.58
N ARG A 55 0.05 5.88 -6.90
CA ARG A 55 1.31 6.65 -6.83
C ARG A 55 1.18 7.96 -7.62
N ASP A 56 0.70 7.89 -8.85
CA ASP A 56 0.61 9.07 -9.73
C ASP A 56 -0.40 10.09 -9.19
N GLN A 57 -1.52 9.61 -8.62
CA GLN A 57 -2.50 10.47 -7.94
C GLN A 57 -1.91 11.13 -6.70
N VAL A 58 -1.11 10.42 -5.90
CA VAL A 58 -0.45 10.97 -4.72
C VAL A 58 0.59 12.03 -5.08
N ILE A 59 1.36 11.80 -6.14
CA ILE A 59 2.31 12.79 -6.67
C ILE A 59 1.57 14.07 -7.05
N ALA A 60 0.42 13.96 -7.72
CA ALA A 60 -0.41 15.12 -8.06
C ALA A 60 -0.97 15.83 -6.81
N MET A 61 -1.39 15.08 -5.79
CA MET A 61 -1.86 15.63 -4.51
C MET A 61 -0.76 16.36 -3.72
N LEU A 62 0.49 15.87 -3.77
CA LEU A 62 1.62 16.54 -3.14
C LEU A 62 2.03 17.80 -3.92
N ALA A 63 2.01 17.73 -5.25
CA ALA A 63 2.27 18.87 -6.11
C ALA A 63 1.25 20.01 -5.90
N SER A 64 -0.04 19.70 -5.75
CA SER A 64 -1.07 20.72 -5.46
C SER A 64 -0.89 21.40 -4.09
N ARG A 65 -0.16 20.76 -3.17
CA ARG A 65 0.22 21.31 -1.86
C ARG A 65 1.58 21.99 -1.86
N SER A 66 2.24 22.08 -3.01
CA SER A 66 3.63 22.55 -3.12
C SER A 66 4.62 21.74 -2.27
N VAL A 67 4.32 20.46 -2.01
CA VAL A 67 5.20 19.53 -1.28
C VAL A 67 5.99 18.72 -2.30
N THR A 68 7.30 18.62 -2.10
CA THR A 68 8.16 17.80 -2.97
C THR A 68 7.90 16.32 -2.71
N ALA A 69 7.41 15.61 -3.73
CA ALA A 69 7.15 14.19 -3.64
C ALA A 69 8.45 13.38 -3.49
N PRO A 70 8.55 12.46 -2.51
CA PRO A 70 9.63 11.50 -2.44
C PRO A 70 9.80 10.75 -3.76
N VAL A 71 11.03 10.60 -4.23
CA VAL A 71 11.34 9.82 -5.45
C VAL A 71 11.57 8.35 -5.11
N ALA A 72 11.32 7.46 -6.06
CA ALA A 72 11.62 6.04 -5.88
C ALA A 72 13.13 5.81 -5.74
N ALA A 73 13.51 4.92 -4.82
CA ALA A 73 14.89 4.47 -4.71
C ALA A 73 15.25 3.53 -5.88
N ALA A 74 16.54 3.40 -6.20
CA ALA A 74 17.02 2.49 -7.24
C ALA A 74 16.78 1.01 -6.90
N GLY A 75 16.66 0.69 -5.61
CA GLY A 75 16.34 -0.65 -5.12
C GLY A 75 15.84 -0.60 -3.68
N TYR A 76 15.13 -1.65 -3.28
CA TYR A 76 14.55 -1.79 -1.94
C TYR A 76 14.97 -3.12 -1.33
N GLN A 77 15.25 -3.10 -0.03
CA GLN A 77 15.45 -4.32 0.74
C GLN A 77 14.10 -5.01 0.94
N LEU A 78 13.99 -6.26 0.50
CA LEU A 78 12.79 -7.05 0.73
C LEU A 78 12.70 -7.48 2.20
N PRO A 79 11.48 -7.53 2.78
CA PRO A 79 11.27 -7.91 4.18
C PRO A 79 11.57 -9.39 4.45
N MET A 80 11.70 -10.20 3.40
CA MET A 80 12.03 -11.62 3.47
C MET A 80 12.61 -12.11 2.13
N PRO A 81 13.38 -13.20 2.11
CA PRO A 81 13.85 -13.81 0.87
C PRO A 81 12.67 -14.38 0.06
N VAL A 82 12.76 -14.33 -1.27
CA VAL A 82 11.76 -14.87 -2.20
C VAL A 82 12.44 -15.79 -3.19
N ASN A 83 12.20 -17.11 -3.07
CA ASN A 83 12.84 -18.11 -3.93
C ASN A 83 11.84 -18.91 -4.76
N ASN A 84 10.55 -18.87 -4.41
CA ASN A 84 9.50 -19.66 -5.04
C ASN A 84 8.16 -18.90 -5.05
N ALA A 85 7.15 -19.48 -5.70
CA ALA A 85 5.82 -18.87 -5.84
C ALA A 85 5.11 -18.64 -4.49
N THR A 86 5.31 -19.52 -3.50
CA THR A 86 4.73 -19.38 -2.16
C THR A 86 5.34 -18.18 -1.43
N ASP A 87 6.67 -18.02 -1.50
CA ASP A 87 7.35 -16.86 -0.93
C ASP A 87 6.89 -15.56 -1.62
N ALA A 88 6.68 -15.60 -2.94
CA ALA A 88 6.19 -14.45 -3.70
C ALA A 88 4.78 -14.03 -3.25
N ALA A 89 3.87 -14.98 -3.06
CA ALA A 89 2.53 -14.69 -2.56
C ALA A 89 2.55 -14.19 -1.11
N ARG A 90 3.41 -14.75 -0.25
CA ARG A 90 3.62 -14.24 1.12
C ARG A 90 4.20 -12.82 1.12
N LEU A 91 5.10 -12.50 0.18
CA LEU A 91 5.66 -11.16 0.02
C LEU A 91 4.54 -10.19 -0.33
N ALA A 92 3.68 -10.55 -1.28
CA ALA A 92 2.54 -9.74 -1.67
C ALA A 92 1.61 -9.47 -0.49
N VAL A 93 1.21 -10.49 0.29
CA VAL A 93 0.39 -10.29 1.51
C VAL A 93 1.04 -9.30 2.47
N ARG A 94 2.35 -9.43 2.72
CA ARG A 94 3.07 -8.54 3.62
C ARG A 94 3.08 -7.09 3.11
N MET A 95 3.42 -6.89 1.84
CA MET A 95 3.45 -5.56 1.23
C MET A 95 2.08 -4.88 1.27
N GLU A 96 1.00 -5.62 0.99
CA GLU A 96 -0.35 -5.08 1.07
C GLU A 96 -0.73 -4.69 2.50
N LYS A 97 -0.30 -5.46 3.51
CA LYS A 97 -0.53 -5.13 4.92
C LYS A 97 0.25 -3.89 5.37
N ASP A 98 1.49 -3.76 4.93
CA ASP A 98 2.29 -2.56 5.18
C ASP A 98 1.66 -1.33 4.48
N THR A 99 1.08 -1.53 3.30
CA THR A 99 0.35 -0.49 2.55
C THR A 99 -0.96 -0.09 3.25
N GLU A 100 -1.74 -1.04 3.76
CA GLU A 100 -2.91 -0.76 4.61
C GLU A 100 -2.54 0.11 5.81
N ALA A 101 -1.43 -0.19 6.49
CA ALA A 101 -0.97 0.58 7.65
C ALA A 101 -0.56 2.00 7.25
N ALA A 102 0.15 2.17 6.14
CA ALA A 102 0.52 3.49 5.64
C ALA A 102 -0.71 4.34 5.27
N TRP A 103 -1.70 3.75 4.62
CA TRP A 103 -2.94 4.45 4.26
C TRP A 103 -3.83 4.75 5.47
N ARG A 104 -3.81 3.90 6.51
CA ARG A 104 -4.48 4.21 7.78
C ARG A 104 -3.89 5.46 8.42
N ALA A 105 -2.57 5.59 8.46
CA ALA A 105 -1.91 6.77 8.99
C ALA A 105 -2.32 8.05 8.22
N VAL A 106 -2.47 7.99 6.89
CA VAL A 106 -3.00 9.13 6.10
C VAL A 106 -4.41 9.51 6.53
N VAL A 107 -5.30 8.51 6.70
CA VAL A 107 -6.69 8.72 7.13
C VAL A 107 -6.78 9.37 8.51
N GLU A 108 -5.91 8.97 9.43
CA GLU A 108 -5.83 9.50 10.80
C GLU A 108 -5.30 10.95 10.84
N GLN A 109 -4.37 11.30 9.94
CA GLN A 109 -3.72 12.61 9.95
C GLN A 109 -4.42 13.67 9.09
N THR A 110 -5.25 13.28 8.12
CA THR A 110 -5.94 14.25 7.25
C THR A 110 -7.28 14.72 7.83
N GLN A 111 -7.53 16.03 7.72
CA GLN A 111 -8.82 16.65 8.04
C GLN A 111 -9.70 16.84 6.80
N ASP A 112 -9.11 16.80 5.60
CA ASP A 112 -9.85 16.97 4.35
C ASP A 112 -10.69 15.71 4.04
N PRO A 113 -12.03 15.83 3.89
CA PRO A 113 -12.88 14.68 3.58
C PRO A 113 -12.53 13.96 2.28
N THR A 114 -12.01 14.69 1.29
CA THR A 114 -11.59 14.16 -0.02
C THR A 114 -10.36 13.28 0.12
N ASP A 115 -9.34 13.78 0.82
CA ASP A 115 -8.14 13.01 1.15
C ASP A 115 -8.47 11.79 1.99
N ARG A 116 -9.35 11.96 2.99
CA ARG A 116 -9.77 10.87 3.86
C ARG A 116 -10.43 9.77 3.05
N ARG A 117 -11.34 10.13 2.13
CA ARG A 117 -12.00 9.18 1.23
C ARG A 117 -10.99 8.48 0.31
N PHE A 118 -10.00 9.21 -0.19
CA PHE A 118 -8.92 8.65 -0.98
C PHE A 118 -8.12 7.61 -0.18
N GLY A 119 -7.68 7.97 1.04
CA GLY A 119 -6.95 7.07 1.93
C GLY A 119 -7.74 5.83 2.32
N VAL A 120 -9.04 5.96 2.64
CA VAL A 120 -9.92 4.81 2.92
C VAL A 120 -10.05 3.91 1.69
N THR A 121 -10.15 4.48 0.49
CA THR A 121 -10.23 3.70 -0.75
C THR A 121 -8.94 2.92 -0.98
N ALA A 122 -7.78 3.57 -0.83
CA ALA A 122 -6.48 2.94 -0.99
C ALA A 122 -6.22 1.82 0.04
N LEU A 123 -6.56 2.08 1.30
CA LEU A 123 -6.52 1.07 2.37
C LEU A 123 -7.41 -0.13 2.03
N SER A 124 -8.67 0.11 1.64
CA SER A 124 -9.62 -0.96 1.34
C SER A 124 -9.18 -1.81 0.15
N GLN A 125 -8.65 -1.18 -0.89
CA GLN A 125 -8.10 -1.84 -2.06
C GLN A 125 -6.91 -2.75 -1.69
N SER A 126 -6.00 -2.25 -0.85
CA SER A 126 -4.84 -3.03 -0.38
C SER A 126 -5.29 -4.22 0.48
N ALA A 127 -6.31 -4.03 1.33
CA ALA A 127 -6.93 -5.13 2.10
C ALA A 127 -7.56 -6.22 1.21
N VAL A 128 -8.20 -5.83 0.11
CA VAL A 128 -8.73 -6.78 -0.88
C VAL A 128 -7.61 -7.54 -1.58
N LEU A 129 -6.51 -6.88 -1.94
CA LEU A 129 -5.35 -7.54 -2.54
C LEU A 129 -4.69 -8.51 -1.56
N ALA A 130 -4.51 -8.13 -0.29
CA ALA A 130 -4.00 -9.02 0.76
C ALA A 130 -4.87 -10.29 0.88
N ALA A 131 -6.20 -10.13 0.90
CA ALA A 131 -7.12 -11.27 0.97
C ALA A 131 -7.01 -12.17 -0.27
N ARG A 132 -6.92 -11.60 -1.47
CA ARG A 132 -6.74 -12.38 -2.72
C ARG A 132 -5.43 -13.16 -2.72
N TRP A 133 -4.34 -12.58 -2.23
CA TRP A 133 -3.06 -13.29 -2.11
C TRP A 133 -3.09 -14.39 -1.04
N LYS A 134 -3.83 -14.20 0.06
CA LYS A 134 -4.09 -15.28 1.02
C LYS A 134 -4.88 -16.44 0.40
N GLN A 135 -5.83 -16.15 -0.49
CA GLN A 135 -6.53 -17.20 -1.24
C GLN A 135 -5.58 -18.00 -2.13
N VAL A 136 -4.64 -17.33 -2.80
CA VAL A 136 -3.60 -18.00 -3.61
C VAL A 136 -2.72 -18.92 -2.76
N LEU A 137 -2.41 -18.51 -1.52
CA LEU A 137 -1.64 -19.34 -0.58
C LEU A 137 -2.43 -20.54 -0.04
N GLY A 138 -3.76 -20.54 -0.15
CA GLY A 138 -4.62 -21.48 0.56
C GLY A 138 -4.62 -21.27 2.08
N ASP A 139 -4.13 -20.13 2.57
CA ASP A 139 -4.02 -19.81 3.99
C ASP A 139 -5.40 -19.45 4.56
N TRP A 140 -5.82 -20.17 5.61
CA TRP A 140 -7.03 -19.90 6.37
C TRP A 140 -6.72 -19.29 7.75
N PRO A 141 -7.47 -18.28 8.23
CA PRO A 141 -8.59 -17.61 7.55
C PRO A 141 -8.13 -16.60 6.50
N ILE A 142 -8.87 -16.58 5.38
CA ILE A 142 -8.62 -15.74 4.20
C ILE A 142 -8.68 -14.24 4.54
N THR A 143 -9.47 -13.87 5.56
CA THR A 143 -9.59 -12.51 6.07
C THR A 143 -9.30 -12.48 7.57
N THR A 144 -8.62 -11.42 8.01
CA THR A 144 -8.56 -11.01 9.42
C THR A 144 -9.51 -9.84 9.61
N ALA A 145 -10.07 -9.67 10.82
CA ALA A 145 -10.94 -8.55 11.13
C ALA A 145 -10.29 -7.21 10.72
N PHE A 146 -11.10 -6.31 10.18
CA PHE A 146 -10.66 -4.99 9.75
C PHE A 146 -10.25 -4.19 11.00
N PRO A 147 -9.09 -3.51 11.01
CA PRO A 147 -8.67 -2.73 12.17
C PRO A 147 -9.68 -1.62 12.47
N GLY A 148 -10.26 -1.64 13.68
CA GLY A 148 -11.38 -0.78 14.10
C GLY A 148 -12.52 -1.49 14.84
N ALA A 149 -12.37 -2.78 15.16
CA ALA A 149 -13.36 -3.56 15.91
C ALA A 149 -13.06 -3.66 17.43
N ASP A 150 -12.01 -3.00 17.90
CA ASP A 150 -11.65 -2.91 19.32
C ASP A 150 -11.83 -1.47 19.84
#